data_AF-A0A522WVC2-F1
#
_entry.id   AF-A0A522WVC2-F1
#
_cell.length_a   1.000
_cell.length_b   1.000
_cell.length_c   1.000
_cell.angle_alpha   90.00
_cell.angle_beta   90.00
_cell.angle_gamma   90.00
#
_symmetry.space_group_name_H-M   'P 1'
#
loop_
_entity.id
_entity.type
_entity.pdbx_description
1 polymer ?
#
loop_
_entity_poly.entity_id
_entity_poly.type
_entity_poly.pdbx_seq_one_letter_code
_entity_poly.pdbx_strand_id
1 'polypeptide(L)'
;MSEFNNRISAQREILSIVNSIDWHEELLGLSSGSLGRWTQSNQIDINSMLFCLIRKTADKLFFLANKSQEQITEDYKSLSAEVTELTRALKAELDLYAFNNS
;
A
#
# COMPACT_ATOMS: atom_id res chain seq x y z
N MET A 1 14.71 4.15 12.22
CA MET A 1 14.11 4.36 10.89
C MET A 1 15.19 4.07 9.87
N SER A 2 15.18 2.87 9.29
CA SER A 2 16.13 2.48 8.26
C SER A 2 15.73 3.18 6.98
N GLU A 3 16.53 4.14 6.53
CA GLU A 3 16.49 4.63 5.16
C GLU A 3 16.68 3.47 4.17
N PHE A 4 16.15 3.66 2.97
CA PHE A 4 16.22 2.76 1.82
C PHE A 4 15.35 1.51 1.90
N ASN A 5 14.05 1.74 1.75
CA ASN A 5 13.06 0.70 1.53
C ASN A 5 13.38 -0.09 0.26
N ASN A 6 14.03 -1.23 0.45
CA ASN A 6 13.94 -2.36 -0.47
C ASN A 6 12.44 -2.55 -0.76
N ARG A 7 12.06 -2.53 -2.04
CA ARG A 7 10.67 -2.71 -2.50
C ARG A 7 9.96 -3.85 -1.75
N ILE A 8 10.67 -4.95 -1.48
CA ILE A 8 10.15 -6.09 -0.74
C ILE A 8 9.79 -5.72 0.71
N SER A 9 10.63 -4.94 1.38
CA SER A 9 10.35 -4.44 2.74
C SER A 9 9.14 -3.53 2.77
N ALA A 10 9.04 -2.57 1.84
CA ALA A 10 7.90 -1.67 1.77
C ALA A 10 6.59 -2.40 1.41
N GLN A 11 6.65 -3.36 0.48
CA GLN A 11 5.50 -4.21 0.17
C GLN A 11 5.05 -5.00 1.41
N ARG A 12 5.98 -5.62 2.14
CA ARG A 12 5.66 -6.35 3.38
C ARG A 12 5.05 -5.44 4.45
N GLU A 13 5.56 -4.22 4.60
CA GLU A 13 5.02 -3.24 5.54
C GLU A 13 3.56 -2.91 5.18
N ILE A 14 3.26 -2.61 3.91
CA ILE A 14 1.89 -2.30 3.48
C ILE A 14 0.95 -3.49 3.68
N LEU A 15 1.37 -4.70 3.31
CA LEU A 15 0.54 -5.89 3.53
C LEU A 15 0.27 -6.10 5.01
N SER A 16 1.29 -5.93 5.87
CA SER A 16 1.13 -6.03 7.32
C SER A 16 0.20 -4.95 7.90
N ILE A 17 0.19 -3.75 7.33
CA ILE A 17 -0.70 -2.66 7.74
C ILE A 17 -2.14 -2.96 7.32
N VAL A 18 -2.36 -3.34 6.06
CA VAL A 18 -3.71 -3.65 5.59
C VAL A 18 -4.28 -4.84 6.37
N ASN A 19 -3.50 -5.90 6.54
CA ASN A 19 -3.92 -7.12 7.23
C ASN A 19 -3.90 -7.00 8.77
N SER A 20 -3.72 -5.80 9.34
CA SER A 20 -3.96 -5.59 10.77
C SER A 20 -5.46 -5.60 11.12
N ILE A 21 -6.32 -5.49 10.10
CA ILE A 21 -7.77 -5.66 10.21
C ILE A 21 -8.12 -7.12 9.94
N ASP A 22 -9.12 -7.64 10.66
CA ASP A 22 -9.65 -9.00 10.48
C ASP A 22 -10.52 -9.07 9.22
N TRP A 23 -9.88 -9.28 8.07
CA TRP A 23 -10.53 -9.44 6.77
C TRP A 23 -11.09 -10.85 6.61
N HIS A 24 -12.16 -10.99 5.82
CA HIS A 24 -12.63 -12.31 5.38
C HIS A 24 -11.54 -13.06 4.58
N GLU A 25 -10.82 -12.32 3.74
CA GLU A 25 -9.61 -12.80 3.06
C GLU A 25 -8.53 -11.73 3.15
N GLU A 26 -7.34 -12.10 3.65
CA GLU A 26 -6.20 -11.18 3.74
C GLU A 26 -5.70 -10.74 2.35
N LEU A 27 -5.12 -9.54 2.29
CA LEU A 27 -4.44 -9.08 1.08
C LEU A 27 -3.11 -9.81 0.92
N LEU A 28 -2.98 -10.63 -0.13
CA LEU A 28 -1.79 -11.46 -0.37
C LEU A 28 -0.73 -10.79 -1.28
N GLY A 29 -1.04 -9.65 -1.87
CA GLY A 29 -0.14 -8.96 -2.78
C GLY A 29 -0.70 -7.66 -3.34
N LEU A 30 0.16 -6.86 -3.96
CA LEU A 30 -0.20 -5.53 -4.50
C LEU A 30 -0.43 -5.52 -6.02
N SER A 31 -0.52 -6.69 -6.65
CA SER A 31 -0.87 -6.77 -8.08
C SER A 31 -2.35 -6.43 -8.30
N SER A 32 -2.71 -5.99 -9.50
CA SER A 32 -4.11 -5.73 -9.85
C SER A 32 -5.02 -6.95 -9.62
N GLY A 33 -4.53 -8.16 -9.91
CA GLY A 33 -5.26 -9.41 -9.65
C GLY A 33 -5.43 -9.70 -8.15
N SER A 34 -4.40 -9.44 -7.35
CA SER A 34 -4.47 -9.58 -5.88
C SER A 34 -5.46 -8.60 -5.27
N LEU A 35 -5.42 -7.33 -5.69
CA LEU A 35 -6.34 -6.29 -5.24
C LEU A 35 -7.79 -6.58 -5.68
N GLY A 36 -7.99 -7.06 -6.90
CA GLY A 36 -9.31 -7.44 -7.42
C GLY A 36 -9.95 -8.60 -6.64
N ARG A 37 -9.16 -9.64 -6.33
CA ARG A 37 -9.62 -10.76 -5.49
C ARG A 37 -9.98 -10.28 -4.08
N TRP A 38 -9.09 -9.52 -3.46
CA TRP A 38 -9.26 -9.04 -2.10
C TRP A 38 -10.49 -8.13 -1.95
N THR A 39 -10.70 -7.20 -2.88
CA THR A 39 -11.91 -6.35 -2.88
C THR A 39 -13.19 -7.14 -3.08
N GLN A 40 -13.19 -8.13 -3.98
CA GLN A 40 -14.34 -9.00 -4.20
C GLN A 40 -14.67 -9.83 -2.95
N SER A 41 -13.65 -10.43 -2.32
CA SER A 41 -13.81 -11.30 -1.16
C SER A 41 -14.28 -10.54 0.08
N ASN A 42 -13.81 -9.30 0.26
CA ASN A 42 -14.15 -8.44 1.40
C ASN A 42 -15.26 -7.41 1.11
N GLN A 43 -15.87 -7.46 -0.07
CA GLN A 43 -16.93 -6.52 -0.49
C GLN A 43 -16.55 -5.03 -0.37
N ILE A 44 -15.28 -4.72 -0.64
CA ILE A 44 -14.76 -3.34 -0.55
C ILE A 44 -15.12 -2.58 -1.82
N ASP A 45 -15.73 -1.41 -1.67
CA ASP A 45 -16.02 -0.51 -2.78
C ASP A 45 -14.72 -0.03 -3.43
N ILE A 46 -14.60 -0.23 -4.75
CA ILE A 46 -13.45 0.22 -5.55
C ILE A 46 -13.36 1.75 -5.65
N ASN A 47 -14.40 2.48 -5.26
CA ASN A 47 -14.39 3.94 -5.16
C ASN A 47 -14.10 4.44 -3.74
N SER A 48 -13.98 3.52 -2.76
CA SER A 48 -13.62 3.88 -1.39
C SER A 48 -12.24 4.52 -1.32
N MET A 49 -12.07 5.41 -0.34
CA MET A 49 -10.77 6.01 -0.07
C MET A 49 -9.71 4.95 0.27
N LEU A 50 -10.10 3.93 1.05
CA LEU A 50 -9.25 2.78 1.38
C LEU A 50 -8.67 2.11 0.13
N PHE A 51 -9.53 1.69 -0.81
CA PHE A 51 -9.06 1.05 -2.03
C PHE A 51 -8.20 1.99 -2.89
N CYS A 52 -8.59 3.25 -2.99
CA CYS A 52 -7.84 4.26 -3.73
C CYS A 52 -6.42 4.44 -3.17
N LEU A 53 -6.26 4.46 -1.83
CA LEU A 53 -4.96 4.58 -1.17
C LEU A 53 -4.11 3.34 -1.37
N ILE A 54 -4.67 2.13 -1.22
CA ILE A 54 -3.94 0.88 -1.44
C ILE A 54 -3.44 0.80 -2.88
N ARG A 55 -4.32 1.09 -3.86
CA ARG A 55 -3.96 1.07 -5.27
C ARG A 55 -2.88 2.10 -5.62
N LYS A 56 -3.01 3.34 -5.16
CA LYS A 56 -1.98 4.38 -5.37
C LYS A 56 -0.63 3.96 -4.79
N THR A 57 -0.63 3.37 -3.59
CA THR A 57 0.61 2.91 -2.95
C THR A 57 1.24 1.75 -3.73
N ALA A 58 0.43 0.81 -4.20
CA ALA A 58 0.86 -0.30 -5.05
C ALA A 58 1.51 0.20 -6.36
N ASP A 59 0.86 1.15 -7.05
CA ASP A 59 1.36 1.72 -8.30
C ASP A 59 2.71 2.44 -8.09
N LYS A 60 2.83 3.20 -7.00
CA LYS A 60 4.07 3.92 -6.64
C LYS A 60 5.21 2.97 -6.29
N LEU A 61 4.93 1.87 -5.57
CA LEU A 61 5.92 0.84 -5.29
C LEU A 61 6.35 0.07 -6.53
N PHE A 62 5.43 -0.21 -7.46
CA PHE A 62 5.77 -0.82 -8.73
C PHE A 62 6.68 0.08 -9.56
N PHE A 63 6.41 1.39 -9.56
CA PHE A 63 7.27 2.37 -10.23
C PHE A 63 8.66 2.47 -9.58
N LEU A 64 8.74 2.45 -8.24
CA LEU A 64 10.00 2.42 -7.50
C LEU A 64 10.86 1.20 -7.84
N ALA A 65 10.22 0.06 -8.09
CA ALA A 65 10.88 -1.20 -8.45
C ALA A 65 11.53 -1.19 -9.85
N ASN A 66 11.00 -0.38 -10.76
CA ASN A 66 11.39 -0.36 -12.17
C ASN A 66 12.40 0.76 -12.51
N LYS A 67 12.75 1.64 -11.55
CA LYS A 67 13.84 2.61 -11.71
C LYS A 67 15.13 2.08 -11.10
N SER A 68 16.25 2.19 -11.81
CA SER A 68 17.57 1.78 -11.31
C SER A 68 17.97 2.62 -10.10
N GLN A 69 18.28 1.95 -8.98
CA GLN A 69 18.83 2.58 -7.76
C GLN A 69 20.30 3.01 -7.90
N GLU A 70 20.95 2.69 -9.04
CA GLU A 70 22.40 2.81 -9.23
C GLU A 70 22.94 4.24 -9.14
N GLN A 71 22.06 5.24 -9.22
CA GLN A 71 22.30 6.58 -8.65
C GLN A 71 21.01 7.02 -7.96
N ILE A 72 21.07 7.33 -6.67
CA ILE A 72 19.93 7.91 -5.94
C ILE A 72 19.67 9.30 -6.53
N THR A 73 18.81 9.35 -7.55
CA THR A 73 18.35 10.59 -8.17
C THR A 73 17.35 11.30 -7.28
N GLU A 74 17.16 12.60 -7.49
CA GLU A 74 16.16 13.37 -6.75
C GLU A 74 14.74 12.85 -6.97
N ASP A 75 14.45 12.35 -8.17
CA ASP A 75 13.20 11.64 -8.51
C ASP A 75 12.94 10.43 -7.59
N TYR A 76 13.98 9.66 -7.28
CA TYR A 76 13.85 8.48 -6.42
C TYR A 76 13.54 8.88 -4.98
N LYS A 77 14.18 9.94 -4.46
CA LYS A 77 13.91 10.47 -3.12
C LYS A 77 12.48 11.01 -3.02
N SER A 78 12.04 11.78 -4.01
CA SER A 78 10.68 12.31 -4.08
C SER A 78 9.65 11.17 -4.08
N LEU A 79 9.85 10.15 -4.93
CA LEU A 79 8.97 8.98 -4.98
C LEU A 79 8.93 8.20 -3.65
N SER A 80 10.08 8.05 -2.99
CA SER A 80 10.15 7.41 -1.68
C SER A 80 9.41 8.19 -0.59
N ALA A 81 9.49 9.53 -0.63
CA ALA A 81 8.74 10.39 0.27
C ALA A 81 7.24 10.25 0.04
N GLU A 82 6.79 10.22 -1.23
CA GLU A 82 5.38 10.01 -1.58
C GLU A 82 4.85 8.65 -1.06
N VAL A 83 5.61 7.56 -1.22
CA VAL A 83 5.23 6.24 -0.67
C VAL A 83 5.10 6.30 0.85
N THR A 84 5.96 7.07 1.52
CA THR A 84 5.91 7.24 2.96
C THR A 84 4.62 7.97 3.38
N GLU A 85 4.27 9.07 2.71
CA GLU A 85 3.03 9.80 2.98
C GLU A 85 1.78 8.95 2.69
N LEU A 86 1.78 8.21 1.58
CA LEU A 86 0.69 7.30 1.22
C LEU A 86 0.51 6.20 2.28
N THR A 87 1.60 5.63 2.78
CA THR A 87 1.55 4.62 3.85
C THR A 87 0.96 5.21 5.14
N ARG A 88 1.28 6.46 5.48
CA ARG A 88 0.66 7.12 6.64
C ARG A 88 -0.83 7.38 6.44
N ALA A 89 -1.22 7.87 5.28
CA ALA A 89 -2.63 8.08 4.95
C ALA A 89 -3.43 6.77 4.99
N LEU A 90 -2.83 5.67 4.50
CA LEU A 90 -3.44 4.35 4.55
C LEU A 90 -3.69 3.87 5.98
N LYS A 91 -2.71 4.05 6.89
CA LYS A 91 -2.88 3.73 8.32
C LYS A 91 -4.07 4.48 8.92
N ALA A 92 -4.14 5.79 8.69
CA ALA A 92 -5.24 6.61 9.22
C ALA A 92 -6.62 6.18 8.66
N GLU A 93 -6.71 5.87 7.36
CA GLU A 93 -7.95 5.40 6.75
C GLU A 93 -8.37 4.01 7.28
N LEU A 94 -7.42 3.11 7.55
CA LEU A 94 -7.70 1.81 8.16
C LEU A 94 -8.22 1.95 9.59
N ASP A 95 -7.67 2.87 10.38
CA ASP A 95 -8.19 3.16 11.72
C ASP A 95 -9.64 3.65 11.68
N LEU A 96 -9.97 4.52 10.72
CA LEU A 96 -11.35 4.98 10.49
C LEU A 96 -12.26 3.85 10.01
N TYR A 97 -11.79 3.01 9.10
CA TYR A 97 -12.54 1.85 8.61
C TYR A 97 -12.84 0.88 9.75
N ALA A 98 -11.84 0.54 10.57
CA ALA A 98 -12.03 -0.34 11.73
C ALA A 98 -13.05 0.24 12.71
N PHE A 99 -12.95 1.53 13.03
CA PHE A 99 -13.91 2.20 13.92
C PHE A 99 -15.35 2.17 13.39
N ASN A 100 -15.55 2.38 12.09
CA ASN A 100 -16.89 2.41 11.47
C ASN A 100 -17.52 1.02 11.28
N ASN A 101 -16.71 -0.04 11.33
CA ASN A 101 -17.14 -1.43 11.11
C ASN A 101 -16.99 -2.32 12.36
N SER A 102 -16.71 -1.72 13.52
CA SER A 102 -16.74 -2.35 14.86
C SER A 102 -18.15 -2.32 15.46
#